data_AF-A0A8D0PD27-F1
#
_entry.id   AF-A0A8D0PD27-F1
#
_cell.length_a   1.000
_cell.length_b   1.000
_cell.length_c   1.000
_cell.angle_alpha   90.00
_cell.angle_beta   90.00
_cell.angle_gamma   90.00
#
_symmetry.space_group_name_H-M   'P 1'
#
loop_
_entity.id
_entity.type
_entity.pdbx_description
1 polymer ?
#
loop_
_entity_poly.entity_id
_entity_poly.type
_entity_poly.pdbx_seq_one_letter_code
_entity_poly.pdbx_strand_id
1 'polypeptide(L)'
;MAVTLEEAPWLGWILVKALMRFAFMVANNVVAISSYVCYVIVLQPLRMLDSKRFWYIEGIMYKWLLGMVASWGWSAGYTVMEWGEDVKAISKDEAVMLVNHQATGDVCTLMMCLQDKGLVVAQMMWLMDHIFKYTNFGIVSLIHGDFFIRQGKSHRDQQLLLLKKHLENNYRSRGRKWVVLFPEGGFLRKRRETSQAFAKKNNLPFLTHVTLPRIGATKIILSALVARQENGSPAGGDAKELDSKSEGLQWIIDTTIAYPKAEPIDIQTWILGYRKPAVTHVHYRIFPIKDVPLETDDLSNWLYQRFIEKEDLLSHFYETGAFPPAKGHEEAISRAMTLSNTWIFLIQSFAFLSGYMWYSIFQYFYHCLF
;
A
#
# COMPACT_ATOMS: atom_id res chain seq x y z
N MET A 1 -23.28 29.24 -7.63
CA MET A 1 -24.09 29.15 -6.40
C MET A 1 -23.49 30.15 -5.42
N ALA A 2 -24.16 31.26 -5.15
CA ALA A 2 -23.63 32.31 -4.29
C ALA A 2 -23.60 31.79 -2.84
N VAL A 3 -22.42 31.81 -2.22
CA VAL A 3 -22.24 31.45 -0.79
C VAL A 3 -23.06 32.44 0.02
N THR A 4 -23.99 31.94 0.84
CA THR A 4 -24.81 32.81 1.69
C THR A 4 -23.93 33.41 2.80
N LEU A 5 -24.25 34.63 3.26
CA LEU A 5 -23.44 35.35 4.26
C LEU A 5 -23.27 34.55 5.57
N GLU A 6 -24.17 33.61 5.86
CA GLU A 6 -24.15 32.71 7.01
C GLU A 6 -23.19 31.52 6.85
N GLU A 7 -22.89 31.10 5.62
CA GLU A 7 -21.94 30.00 5.33
C GLU A 7 -20.48 30.47 5.29
N ALA A 8 -20.25 31.78 5.15
CA ALA A 8 -18.92 32.37 5.00
C ALA A 8 -17.97 32.11 6.20
N PRO A 9 -18.40 32.21 7.48
CA PRO A 9 -17.53 31.93 8.63
C PRO A 9 -17.11 30.45 8.70
N TRP A 10 -18.03 29.54 8.37
CA TRP A 10 -17.76 28.10 8.35
C TRP A 10 -16.82 27.71 7.21
N LEU A 11 -17.00 28.30 6.03
CA LEU A 11 -16.10 28.12 4.89
C LEU A 11 -14.70 28.67 5.18
N GLY A 12 -14.61 29.83 5.84
CA GLY A 12 -13.35 30.43 6.30
C GLY A 12 -12.60 29.52 7.29
N TRP A 13 -13.31 28.93 8.26
CA TRP A 13 -12.72 27.96 9.19
C TRP A 13 -12.18 26.71 8.49
N ILE A 14 -12.93 26.15 7.53
CA ILE A 14 -12.49 24.99 6.74
C ILE A 14 -11.22 25.33 5.95
N LEU A 15 -11.17 26.51 5.33
CA LEU A 15 -10.00 26.97 4.57
C LEU A 15 -8.77 27.07 5.48
N VAL A 16 -8.89 27.75 6.63
CA VAL A 16 -7.79 27.92 7.59
C VAL A 16 -7.31 26.56 8.10
N LYS A 17 -8.24 25.66 8.47
CA LYS A 17 -7.91 24.29 8.88
C LYS A 17 -7.18 23.53 7.77
N ALA A 18 -7.65 23.61 6.53
CA ALA A 18 -7.02 22.95 5.39
C ALA A 18 -5.60 23.47 5.12
N LEU A 19 -5.40 24.79 5.20
CA LEU A 19 -4.09 25.41 5.03
C LEU A 19 -3.11 25.01 6.15
N MET A 20 -3.55 25.02 7.41
CA MET A 20 -2.70 24.56 8.53
C MET A 20 -2.30 23.10 8.37
N ARG A 21 -3.23 22.23 7.96
CA ARG A 21 -2.94 20.81 7.70
C ARG A 21 -1.99 20.61 6.54
N PHE A 22 -2.18 21.37 5.46
CA PHE A 22 -1.27 21.36 4.31
C PHE A 22 0.13 21.81 4.71
N ALA A 23 0.25 22.93 5.43
CA ALA A 23 1.53 23.44 5.92
C ALA A 23 2.23 22.43 6.84
N PHE A 24 1.49 21.80 7.76
CA PHE A 24 2.02 20.74 8.60
C PHE A 24 2.50 19.54 7.78
N MET A 25 1.72 19.08 6.80
CA MET A 25 2.10 17.98 5.91
C MET A 25 3.38 18.32 5.12
N VAL A 26 3.51 19.55 4.60
CA VAL A 26 4.72 19.98 3.87
C VAL A 26 5.92 20.00 4.80
N ALA A 27 5.82 20.67 5.95
CA ALA A 27 6.90 20.73 6.94
C ALA A 27 7.32 19.32 7.38
N ASN A 28 6.35 18.45 7.67
CA ASN A 28 6.58 17.08 8.07
C ASN A 28 7.31 16.27 7.00
N ASN A 29 6.89 16.35 5.73
CA ASN A 29 7.58 15.65 4.64
C ASN A 29 9.00 16.17 4.43
N VAL A 30 9.22 17.49 4.51
CA VAL A 30 10.55 18.09 4.37
C VAL A 30 11.48 17.54 5.45
N VAL A 31 11.09 17.56 6.72
CA VAL A 31 11.98 17.09 7.80
C VAL A 31 12.12 15.57 7.82
N ALA A 32 11.03 14.82 7.65
CA ALA A 32 11.03 13.37 7.81
C ALA A 32 11.75 12.67 6.66
N ILE A 33 11.49 13.06 5.41
CA ILE A 33 12.11 12.41 4.24
C ILE A 33 13.58 12.77 4.14
N SER A 34 13.96 14.03 4.39
CA SER A 34 15.36 14.44 4.41
C SER A 34 16.14 13.69 5.49
N SER A 35 15.57 13.58 6.70
CA SER A 35 16.18 12.81 7.80
C SER A 35 16.34 11.33 7.45
N TYR A 36 15.31 10.72 6.87
CA TYR A 36 15.34 9.33 6.42
C TYR A 36 16.46 9.08 5.41
N VAL A 37 16.61 9.96 4.41
CA VAL A 37 17.69 9.85 3.42
C VAL A 37 19.06 9.98 4.08
N CYS A 38 19.23 10.93 5.02
CA CYS A 38 20.49 11.11 5.75
C CYS A 38 20.83 9.88 6.59
N TYR A 39 19.86 9.30 7.32
CA TYR A 39 20.07 8.06 8.07
C TYR A 39 20.47 6.91 7.15
N VAL A 40 19.80 6.74 6.01
CA VAL A 40 20.15 5.71 5.02
C VAL A 40 21.58 5.90 4.50
N ILE A 41 22.03 7.12 4.25
CA ILE A 41 23.40 7.42 3.82
C ILE A 41 24.41 7.05 4.92
N VAL A 42 24.17 7.50 6.15
CA VAL A 42 25.06 7.21 7.28
C VAL A 42 25.11 5.73 7.63
N LEU A 43 24.03 4.98 7.39
CA LEU A 43 23.95 3.54 7.63
C LEU A 43 24.51 2.68 6.48
N GLN A 44 25.07 3.25 5.40
CA GLN A 44 25.67 2.45 4.32
C GLN A 44 26.80 1.50 4.78
N PRO A 45 27.70 1.86 5.72
CA PRO A 45 28.67 0.90 6.25
C PRO A 45 28.00 -0.31 6.91
N LEU A 46 26.90 -0.10 7.65
CA LEU A 46 26.12 -1.19 8.23
C LEU A 46 25.54 -2.09 7.14
N ARG A 47 25.08 -1.53 6.01
CA ARG A 47 24.60 -2.33 4.88
C ARG A 47 25.67 -3.28 4.32
N MET A 48 26.93 -2.85 4.29
CA MET A 48 28.04 -3.66 3.81
C MET A 48 28.43 -4.78 4.80
N LEU A 49 28.34 -4.49 6.10
CA LEU A 49 28.73 -5.43 7.17
C LEU A 49 27.61 -6.39 7.57
N ASP A 50 26.37 -5.90 7.66
CA ASP A 50 25.17 -6.64 8.04
C ASP A 50 23.94 -6.08 7.29
N SER A 51 23.80 -6.53 6.05
CA SER A 51 22.68 -6.15 5.18
C SER A 51 21.31 -6.48 5.80
N LYS A 52 21.18 -7.60 6.53
CA LYS A 52 19.91 -8.00 7.16
C LYS A 52 19.47 -6.97 8.21
N ARG A 53 20.37 -6.56 9.10
CA ARG A 53 20.08 -5.51 10.10
C ARG A 53 19.81 -4.16 9.47
N PHE A 54 20.55 -3.80 8.42
CA PHE A 54 20.30 -2.56 7.69
C PHE A 54 18.86 -2.49 7.16
N TRP A 55 18.38 -3.53 6.45
CA TRP A 55 17.03 -3.56 5.89
C TRP A 55 15.94 -3.65 6.96
N TYR A 56 16.23 -4.27 8.10
CA TYR A 56 15.34 -4.23 9.25
C TYR A 56 15.17 -2.80 9.78
N ILE A 57 16.27 -2.08 10.02
CA ILE A 57 16.24 -0.69 10.51
C ILE A 57 15.56 0.23 9.49
N GLU A 58 15.92 0.11 8.21
CA GLU A 58 15.29 0.87 7.13
C GLU A 58 13.78 0.59 7.06
N GLY A 59 13.36 -0.67 7.17
CA GLY A 59 11.95 -1.04 7.19
C GLY A 59 11.18 -0.42 8.36
N ILE A 60 11.78 -0.33 9.55
CA ILE A 60 11.17 0.37 10.69
C ILE A 60 11.02 1.87 10.42
N MET A 61 12.05 2.52 9.87
CA MET A 61 11.96 3.94 9.49
C MET A 61 10.89 4.16 8.40
N TYR A 62 10.82 3.27 7.41
CA TYR A 62 9.79 3.28 6.38
C TYR A 62 8.38 3.16 6.98
N LYS A 63 8.20 2.23 7.92
CA LYS A 63 6.94 2.08 8.67
C LYS A 63 6.53 3.37 9.39
N TRP A 64 7.48 4.10 9.97
CA TRP A 64 7.21 5.39 10.62
C TRP A 64 6.78 6.46 9.60
N LEU A 65 7.46 6.57 8.46
CA LEU A 65 7.05 7.50 7.39
C LEU A 65 5.62 7.24 6.92
N LEU A 66 5.27 5.97 6.70
CA LEU A 66 3.91 5.60 6.30
C LEU A 66 2.90 5.81 7.44
N GLY A 67 3.34 5.75 8.70
CA GLY A 67 2.56 6.12 9.88
C GLY A 67 2.20 7.60 9.90
N MET A 68 3.13 8.46 9.48
CA MET A 68 2.87 9.88 9.31
C MET A 68 1.86 10.13 8.18
N VAL A 69 1.95 9.41 7.06
CA VAL A 69 0.95 9.47 5.98
C VAL A 69 -0.44 9.04 6.48
N ALA A 70 -0.51 7.93 7.21
CA ALA A 70 -1.76 7.46 7.82
C ALA A 70 -2.36 8.49 8.80
N SER A 71 -1.51 9.23 9.51
CA SER A 71 -1.93 10.27 10.45
C SER A 71 -2.67 11.44 9.78
N TRP A 72 -2.47 11.67 8.48
CA TRP A 72 -3.21 12.72 7.75
C TRP A 72 -4.70 12.42 7.78
N GLY A 73 -5.13 11.21 7.40
CA GLY A 73 -6.55 10.87 7.43
C GLY A 73 -7.10 10.75 8.84
N TRP A 74 -6.33 10.12 9.73
CA TRP A 74 -6.71 9.92 11.13
C TRP A 74 -7.05 11.25 11.83
N SER A 75 -6.17 12.25 11.70
CA SER A 75 -6.39 13.57 12.30
C SER A 75 -7.51 14.39 11.62
N ALA A 76 -7.98 13.98 10.44
CA ALA A 76 -9.14 14.57 9.77
C ALA A 76 -10.46 13.84 10.07
N GLY A 77 -10.42 12.73 10.82
CA GLY A 77 -11.60 11.88 11.06
C GLY A 77 -11.93 10.94 9.91
N TYR A 78 -11.01 10.72 8.97
CA TYR A 78 -11.13 9.63 8.00
C TYR A 78 -10.57 8.36 8.64
N THR A 79 -11.47 7.44 8.97
CA THR A 79 -11.15 6.22 9.72
C THR A 79 -11.41 5.00 8.86
N VAL A 80 -10.91 3.84 9.31
CA VAL A 80 -11.05 2.58 8.57
C VAL A 80 -11.77 1.55 9.42
N MET A 81 -12.67 0.81 8.80
CA MET A 81 -13.31 -0.36 9.38
C MET A 81 -12.93 -1.61 8.59
N GLU A 82 -12.38 -2.61 9.28
CA GLU A 82 -11.91 -3.86 8.70
C GLU A 82 -12.98 -4.95 8.86
N TRP A 83 -13.13 -5.80 7.84
CA TRP A 83 -14.14 -6.85 7.73
C TRP A 83 -13.52 -8.14 7.20
N GLY A 84 -14.19 -9.27 7.44
CA GLY A 84 -13.75 -10.57 6.93
C GLY A 84 -12.66 -11.20 7.79
N GLU A 85 -11.69 -11.83 7.14
CA GLU A 85 -10.64 -12.61 7.82
C GLU A 85 -9.56 -11.74 8.48
N ASP A 86 -8.94 -12.24 9.55
CA ASP A 86 -7.86 -11.51 10.24
C ASP A 86 -6.49 -11.72 9.57
N VAL A 87 -6.08 -10.74 8.77
CA VAL A 87 -4.77 -10.73 8.10
C VAL A 87 -3.58 -10.61 9.07
N LYS A 88 -3.81 -10.27 10.35
CA LYS A 88 -2.76 -10.26 11.38
C LYS A 88 -2.18 -11.65 11.60
N ALA A 89 -3.00 -12.70 11.48
CA ALA A 89 -2.60 -14.08 11.68
C ALA A 89 -1.45 -14.50 10.75
N ILE A 90 -1.44 -13.99 9.51
CA ILE A 90 -0.43 -14.28 8.48
C ILE A 90 0.60 -13.15 8.31
N SER A 91 0.67 -12.19 9.25
CA SER A 91 1.55 -11.02 9.17
C SER A 91 3.05 -11.35 9.12
N LYS A 92 3.43 -12.57 9.52
CA LYS A 92 4.82 -13.06 9.47
C LYS A 92 5.12 -13.88 8.22
N ASP A 93 4.14 -14.20 7.41
CA ASP A 93 4.31 -15.05 6.23
C ASP A 93 4.49 -14.21 4.96
N GLU A 94 4.97 -14.81 3.88
CA GLU A 94 5.01 -14.14 2.58
C GLU A 94 3.62 -14.17 1.92
N ALA A 95 3.14 -13.03 1.43
CA ALA A 95 1.83 -12.90 0.82
C ALA A 95 1.79 -11.91 -0.36
N VAL A 96 0.83 -12.07 -1.27
CA VAL A 96 0.49 -11.05 -2.27
C VAL A 96 -0.89 -10.50 -1.97
N MET A 97 -0.99 -9.19 -1.80
CA MET A 97 -2.22 -8.48 -1.55
C MET A 97 -2.80 -7.92 -2.85
N LEU A 98 -3.97 -8.41 -3.24
CA LEU A 98 -4.69 -8.01 -4.45
C LEU A 98 -5.83 -7.08 -4.07
N VAL A 99 -5.77 -5.82 -4.51
CA VAL A 99 -6.70 -4.77 -4.09
C VAL A 99 -7.46 -4.22 -5.29
N ASN A 100 -8.77 -3.97 -5.15
CA ASN A 100 -9.49 -3.13 -6.10
C ASN A 100 -8.99 -1.68 -6.01
N HIS A 101 -9.17 -0.89 -7.07
CA HIS A 101 -8.60 0.46 -7.14
C HIS A 101 -9.63 1.50 -7.52
N GLN A 102 -10.09 2.29 -6.55
CA GLN A 102 -11.10 3.32 -6.73
C GLN A 102 -10.49 4.73 -6.79
N ALA A 103 -9.52 5.05 -5.93
CA ALA A 103 -8.92 6.39 -5.84
C ALA A 103 -7.51 6.40 -5.26
N THR A 104 -6.87 7.58 -5.25
CA THR A 104 -5.55 7.75 -4.63
C THR A 104 -5.56 7.52 -3.12
N GLY A 105 -6.71 7.72 -2.44
CA GLY A 105 -6.85 7.44 -1.01
C GLY A 105 -6.76 5.95 -0.65
N ASP A 106 -6.90 5.03 -1.61
CA ASP A 106 -6.76 3.59 -1.36
C ASP A 106 -5.40 3.26 -0.75
N VAL A 107 -4.35 3.92 -1.23
CA VAL A 107 -2.99 3.77 -0.72
C VAL A 107 -2.89 4.24 0.73
N CYS A 108 -3.47 5.39 1.05
CA CYS A 108 -3.49 5.92 2.42
C CYS A 108 -4.32 5.02 3.37
N THR A 109 -5.44 4.48 2.89
CA THR A 109 -6.27 3.51 3.60
C THR A 109 -5.47 2.26 3.96
N LEU A 110 -4.73 1.70 2.99
CA LEU A 110 -3.85 0.53 3.22
C LEU A 110 -2.69 0.84 4.17
N MET A 111 -2.06 2.01 4.01
CA MET A 111 -1.03 2.50 4.93
C MET A 111 -1.56 2.70 6.35
N MET A 112 -2.88 2.90 6.54
CA MET A 112 -3.50 2.97 7.87
C MET A 112 -3.81 1.58 8.42
N CYS A 113 -4.55 0.73 7.69
CA CYS A 113 -5.04 -0.56 8.21
C CYS A 113 -3.95 -1.60 8.46
N LEU A 114 -2.78 -1.46 7.82
CA LEU A 114 -1.68 -2.39 8.03
C LEU A 114 -0.78 -2.02 9.23
N GLN A 115 -0.97 -0.86 9.87
CA GLN A 115 -0.02 -0.38 10.88
C GLN A 115 0.03 -1.20 12.17
N ASP A 116 -1.09 -1.80 12.57
CA ASP A 116 -1.18 -2.66 13.74
C ASP A 116 -0.84 -4.13 13.43
N LYS A 117 -0.47 -4.46 12.18
CA LYS A 117 -0.15 -5.81 11.71
C LYS A 117 1.35 -6.12 11.82
N GLY A 118 1.96 -5.80 12.95
CA GLY A 118 3.37 -6.13 13.21
C GLY A 118 4.33 -5.45 12.21
N LEU A 119 5.17 -6.24 11.53
CA LEU A 119 6.18 -5.73 10.59
C LEU A 119 5.68 -5.63 9.14
N VAL A 120 4.39 -5.89 8.86
CA VAL A 120 3.85 -5.89 7.48
C VAL A 120 4.20 -4.60 6.74
N VAL A 121 3.94 -3.42 7.31
CA VAL A 121 4.26 -2.13 6.67
C VAL A 121 5.76 -1.97 6.44
N ALA A 122 6.61 -2.49 7.33
CA ALA A 122 8.07 -2.44 7.20
C ALA A 122 8.61 -3.41 6.13
N GLN A 123 7.84 -4.44 5.78
CA GLN A 123 8.26 -5.54 4.90
C GLN A 123 7.42 -5.64 3.63
N MET A 124 6.52 -4.70 3.38
CA MET A 124 5.74 -4.69 2.15
C MET A 124 6.48 -4.02 1.00
N MET A 125 6.16 -4.42 -0.23
CA MET A 125 6.66 -3.83 -1.46
C MET A 125 5.47 -3.37 -2.29
N TRP A 126 5.49 -2.13 -2.74
CA TRP A 126 4.46 -1.60 -3.62
C TRP A 126 4.80 -1.80 -5.09
N LEU A 127 3.78 -2.09 -5.89
CA LEU A 127 3.82 -1.92 -7.34
C LEU A 127 3.05 -0.65 -7.70
N MET A 128 3.78 0.39 -8.13
CA MET A 128 3.24 1.73 -8.36
C MET A 128 3.46 2.21 -9.79
N ASP A 129 2.65 3.17 -10.24
CA ASP A 129 2.87 3.82 -11.52
C ASP A 129 4.22 4.58 -11.55
N HIS A 130 4.92 4.50 -12.67
CA HIS A 130 6.21 5.15 -12.89
C HIS A 130 6.22 6.67 -12.57
N ILE A 131 5.09 7.37 -12.70
CA ILE A 131 5.03 8.80 -12.38
C ILE A 131 5.40 9.10 -10.91
N PHE A 132 5.10 8.18 -10.00
CA PHE A 132 5.37 8.37 -8.56
C PHE A 132 6.86 8.42 -8.24
N LYS A 133 7.72 7.89 -9.13
CA LYS A 133 9.18 7.93 -8.98
C LYS A 133 9.73 9.35 -8.84
N TYR A 134 9.04 10.34 -9.40
CA TYR A 134 9.45 11.76 -9.39
C TYR A 134 8.90 12.56 -8.21
N THR A 135 8.26 11.89 -7.25
CA THR A 135 7.74 12.52 -6.03
C THR A 135 8.69 12.30 -4.85
N ASN A 136 8.49 13.05 -3.77
CA ASN A 136 9.17 12.82 -2.49
C ASN A 136 8.92 11.39 -1.97
N PHE A 137 7.72 10.84 -2.13
CA PHE A 137 7.43 9.42 -1.83
C PHE A 137 8.21 8.47 -2.74
N GLY A 138 8.41 8.86 -4.01
CA GLY A 138 9.20 8.12 -4.98
C GLY A 138 10.63 7.84 -4.52
N ILE A 139 11.28 8.82 -3.88
CA ILE A 139 12.63 8.66 -3.32
C ILE A 139 12.63 7.59 -2.22
N VAL A 140 11.69 7.68 -1.28
CA VAL A 140 11.53 6.72 -0.18
C VAL A 140 11.29 5.32 -0.74
N SER A 141 10.37 5.20 -1.69
CA SER A 141 10.02 3.95 -2.38
C SER A 141 11.19 3.34 -3.16
N LEU A 142 12.01 4.14 -3.85
CA LEU A 142 13.22 3.66 -4.53
C LEU A 142 14.24 3.08 -3.55
N ILE A 143 14.45 3.75 -2.41
CA ILE A 143 15.35 3.27 -1.35
C ILE A 143 14.81 1.98 -0.75
N HIS A 144 13.53 1.94 -0.41
CA HIS A 144 12.86 0.78 0.15
C HIS A 144 12.91 -0.43 -0.80
N GLY A 145 12.89 -0.17 -2.11
CA GLY A 145 12.90 -1.19 -3.13
C GLY A 145 11.51 -1.53 -3.64
N ASP A 146 10.59 -0.58 -3.61
CA ASP A 146 9.32 -0.67 -4.34
C ASP A 146 9.56 -0.73 -5.85
N PHE A 147 8.60 -1.28 -6.59
CA PHE A 147 8.69 -1.41 -8.04
C PHE A 147 7.79 -0.41 -8.76
N PHE A 148 8.38 0.31 -9.72
CA PHE A 148 7.67 1.28 -10.57
C PHE A 148 7.38 0.68 -11.94
N ILE A 149 6.10 0.51 -12.26
CA ILE A 149 5.63 -0.02 -13.53
C ILE A 149 5.24 1.13 -14.48
N ARG A 150 5.83 1.12 -15.67
CA ARG A 150 5.41 2.01 -16.76
C ARG A 150 4.18 1.43 -17.47
N GLN A 151 3.10 2.19 -17.50
CA GLN A 151 1.89 1.81 -18.22
C GLN A 151 2.06 1.92 -19.74
N GLY A 152 1.29 1.14 -20.49
CA GLY A 152 1.27 1.15 -21.95
C GLY A 152 1.56 -0.21 -22.57
N LYS A 153 1.00 -0.46 -23.77
CA LYS A 153 1.19 -1.75 -24.47
C LYS A 153 2.64 -1.97 -24.89
N SER A 154 3.33 -0.93 -25.36
CA SER A 154 4.71 -0.97 -25.84
C SER A 154 5.74 -1.38 -24.79
N HIS A 155 5.49 -1.09 -23.52
CA HIS A 155 6.43 -1.38 -22.43
C HIS A 155 6.07 -2.66 -21.66
N ARG A 156 4.91 -3.27 -21.93
CA ARG A 156 4.34 -4.33 -21.07
C ARG A 156 5.32 -5.47 -20.83
N ASP A 157 5.83 -6.09 -21.89
CA ASP A 157 6.64 -7.30 -21.76
C ASP A 157 8.01 -6.99 -21.12
N GLN A 158 8.60 -5.84 -21.47
CA GLN A 158 9.83 -5.35 -20.84
C GLN A 158 9.63 -5.10 -19.34
N GLN A 159 8.52 -4.46 -18.94
CA GLN A 159 8.23 -4.17 -17.53
C GLN A 159 7.99 -5.45 -16.72
N LEU A 160 7.36 -6.47 -17.31
CA LEU A 160 7.18 -7.78 -16.67
C LEU A 160 8.52 -8.49 -16.45
N LEU A 161 9.45 -8.42 -17.40
CA LEU A 161 10.80 -8.95 -17.22
C LEU A 161 11.57 -8.20 -16.13
N LEU A 162 11.45 -6.87 -16.10
CA LEU A 162 12.06 -6.04 -15.06
C LEU A 162 11.48 -6.35 -13.68
N LEU A 163 10.16 -6.57 -13.58
CA LEU A 163 9.50 -6.97 -12.33
C LEU A 163 10.05 -8.30 -11.83
N LYS A 164 10.15 -9.32 -12.70
CA LYS A 164 10.72 -10.62 -12.36
C LYS A 164 12.14 -10.47 -11.79
N LYS A 165 13.02 -9.77 -12.51
CA LYS A 165 14.40 -9.51 -12.08
C LYS A 165 14.45 -8.72 -10.77
N HIS A 166 13.55 -7.77 -10.56
CA HIS A 166 13.49 -6.99 -9.33
C HIS A 166 13.11 -7.86 -8.12
N LEU A 167 12.10 -8.72 -8.26
CA LEU A 167 11.67 -9.65 -7.21
C LEU A 167 12.80 -10.63 -6.85
N GLU A 168 13.47 -11.20 -7.84
CA GLU A 168 14.56 -12.16 -7.64
C GLU A 168 15.75 -11.56 -6.87
N ASN A 169 16.07 -10.29 -7.14
CA ASN A 169 17.26 -9.61 -6.59
C ASN A 169 16.99 -8.83 -5.31
N ASN A 170 15.79 -8.28 -5.11
CA ASN A 170 15.50 -7.31 -4.04
C ASN A 170 14.45 -7.78 -3.03
N TYR A 171 13.54 -8.68 -3.36
CA TYR A 171 12.41 -9.00 -2.47
C TYR A 171 12.90 -9.66 -1.16
N ARG A 172 13.48 -10.86 -1.24
CA ARG A 172 13.95 -11.59 -0.04
C ARG A 172 15.25 -11.03 0.53
N SER A 173 16.13 -10.51 -0.32
CA SER A 173 17.41 -9.93 0.11
C SER A 173 17.24 -8.67 0.97
N ARG A 174 16.11 -7.97 0.83
CA ARG A 174 15.70 -6.83 1.67
C ARG A 174 14.69 -7.20 2.75
N GLY A 175 14.46 -8.50 2.98
CA GLY A 175 13.52 -8.98 3.99
C GLY A 175 12.06 -8.60 3.74
N ARG A 176 11.66 -8.40 2.47
CA ARG A 176 10.27 -8.13 2.11
C ARG A 176 9.45 -9.41 2.15
N LYS A 177 8.20 -9.28 2.58
CA LYS A 177 7.26 -10.38 2.78
C LYS A 177 5.92 -10.16 2.08
N TRP A 178 5.48 -8.93 1.89
CA TRP A 178 4.17 -8.67 1.27
C TRP A 178 4.34 -7.89 -0.03
N VAL A 179 3.65 -8.29 -1.09
CA VAL A 179 3.57 -7.51 -2.34
C VAL A 179 2.18 -6.91 -2.47
N VAL A 180 2.07 -5.59 -2.53
CA VAL A 180 0.77 -4.91 -2.71
C VAL A 180 0.59 -4.56 -4.19
N LEU A 181 -0.48 -5.07 -4.78
CA LEU A 181 -0.82 -4.90 -6.19
C LEU A 181 -2.29 -4.48 -6.35
N PHE A 182 -2.51 -3.58 -7.31
CA PHE A 182 -3.83 -3.20 -7.82
C PHE A 182 -4.04 -3.78 -9.23
N PRO A 183 -4.60 -5.00 -9.38
CA PRO A 183 -4.67 -5.70 -10.66
C PRO A 183 -5.49 -4.99 -11.74
N GLU A 184 -6.41 -4.10 -11.37
CA GLU A 184 -7.18 -3.24 -12.29
C GLU A 184 -6.28 -2.39 -13.23
N GLY A 185 -5.04 -2.12 -12.77
CA GLY A 185 -4.03 -1.39 -13.53
C GLY A 185 -4.35 0.10 -13.70
N GLY A 186 -5.18 0.66 -12.83
CA GLY A 186 -5.54 2.06 -12.74
C GLY A 186 -6.86 2.26 -12.01
N PHE A 187 -7.19 3.52 -11.67
CA PHE A 187 -8.43 3.85 -10.97
C PHE A 187 -9.68 3.45 -11.77
N LEU A 188 -10.68 2.90 -11.09
CA LEU A 188 -11.97 2.47 -11.62
C LEU A 188 -12.57 3.50 -12.58
N ARG A 189 -12.66 4.78 -12.16
CA ARG A 189 -13.21 5.87 -12.98
C ARG A 189 -12.55 6.02 -14.34
N LYS A 190 -11.25 5.73 -14.45
CA LYS A 190 -10.49 5.81 -15.70
C LYS A 190 -10.53 4.52 -16.53
N ARG A 191 -10.86 3.39 -15.92
CA ARG A 191 -10.69 2.05 -16.51
C ARG A 191 -12.02 1.38 -16.84
N ARG A 192 -13.11 1.73 -16.16
CA ARG A 192 -14.43 1.08 -16.23
C ARG A 192 -14.93 0.88 -17.66
N GLU A 193 -15.05 1.96 -18.43
CA GLU A 193 -15.57 1.90 -19.81
C GLU A 193 -14.72 0.98 -20.70
N THR A 194 -13.39 1.12 -20.64
CA THR A 194 -12.48 0.26 -21.42
C THR A 194 -12.53 -1.21 -20.98
N SER A 195 -12.75 -1.45 -19.68
CA SER A 195 -12.92 -2.81 -19.13
C SER A 195 -14.24 -3.42 -19.59
N GLN A 196 -15.34 -2.67 -19.57
CA GLN A 196 -16.65 -3.12 -20.01
C GLN A 196 -16.68 -3.41 -21.52
N ALA A 197 -16.01 -2.58 -22.33
CA ALA A 197 -15.85 -2.83 -23.76
C ALA A 197 -15.05 -4.13 -24.02
N PHE A 198 -13.99 -4.37 -23.24
CA PHE A 198 -13.24 -5.62 -23.30
C PHE A 198 -14.11 -6.82 -22.86
N ALA A 199 -14.90 -6.66 -21.79
CA ALA A 199 -15.79 -7.72 -21.31
C ALA A 199 -16.82 -8.13 -22.37
N LYS A 200 -17.50 -7.15 -22.98
CA LYS A 200 -18.45 -7.37 -24.07
C LYS A 200 -17.83 -8.07 -25.28
N LYS A 201 -16.60 -7.70 -25.65
CA LYS A 201 -15.90 -8.32 -26.79
C LYS A 201 -15.54 -9.79 -26.55
N ASN A 202 -15.28 -10.17 -25.30
CA ASN A 202 -14.79 -11.50 -24.93
C ASN A 202 -15.84 -12.34 -24.17
N ASN A 203 -17.11 -11.94 -24.18
CA ASN A 203 -18.21 -12.60 -23.45
C ASN A 203 -17.90 -12.81 -21.96
N LEU A 204 -17.29 -11.81 -21.31
CA LEU A 204 -17.02 -11.80 -19.87
C LEU A 204 -18.09 -10.97 -19.13
N PRO A 205 -18.26 -11.19 -17.81
CA PRO A 205 -19.23 -10.45 -17.00
C PRO A 205 -19.04 -8.93 -17.05
N PHE A 206 -20.16 -8.22 -17.02
CA PHE A 206 -20.19 -6.77 -16.98
C PHE A 206 -20.09 -6.28 -15.53
N LEU A 207 -18.97 -5.65 -15.19
CA LEU A 207 -18.67 -5.16 -13.83
C LEU A 207 -18.81 -3.63 -13.77
N THR A 208 -19.37 -3.11 -12.69
CA THR A 208 -19.70 -1.69 -12.47
C THR A 208 -18.85 -1.07 -11.36
N HIS A 209 -18.63 -1.79 -10.27
CA HIS A 209 -17.93 -1.36 -9.06
C HIS A 209 -16.45 -1.73 -9.03
N VAL A 210 -16.02 -2.65 -9.90
CA VAL A 210 -14.61 -2.95 -10.19
C VAL A 210 -14.36 -3.06 -11.70
N THR A 211 -13.10 -3.23 -12.09
CA THR A 211 -12.71 -3.60 -13.46
C THR A 211 -12.12 -5.00 -13.54
N LEU A 212 -12.17 -5.59 -14.74
CA LEU A 212 -11.53 -6.88 -14.99
C LEU A 212 -10.01 -6.74 -14.77
N PRO A 213 -9.42 -7.61 -13.95
CA PRO A 213 -8.03 -7.51 -13.54
C PRO A 213 -7.07 -7.86 -14.68
N ARG A 214 -5.91 -7.23 -14.68
CA ARG A 214 -4.78 -7.61 -15.53
C ARG A 214 -3.97 -8.72 -14.85
N ILE A 215 -3.63 -9.75 -15.63
CA ILE A 215 -3.01 -10.99 -15.10
C ILE A 215 -1.49 -10.90 -15.04
N GLY A 216 -0.86 -10.10 -15.90
CA GLY A 216 0.59 -10.13 -16.13
C GLY A 216 1.45 -9.97 -14.87
N ALA A 217 1.20 -8.94 -14.06
CA ALA A 217 1.97 -8.71 -12.84
C ALA A 217 1.77 -9.83 -11.82
N THR A 218 0.51 -10.24 -11.57
CA THR A 218 0.17 -11.35 -10.67
C THR A 218 0.90 -12.63 -11.08
N LYS A 219 0.84 -13.01 -12.36
CA LYS A 219 1.54 -14.20 -12.87
C LYS A 219 3.06 -14.14 -12.65
N ILE A 220 3.68 -12.98 -12.89
CA ILE A 220 5.13 -12.83 -12.68
C ILE A 220 5.49 -12.93 -11.20
N ILE A 221 4.70 -12.33 -10.32
CA ILE A 221 4.93 -12.41 -8.87
C ILE A 221 4.81 -13.86 -8.40
N LEU A 222 3.73 -14.56 -8.78
CA LEU A 222 3.51 -15.96 -8.41
C LEU A 222 4.65 -16.84 -8.91
N SER A 223 4.98 -16.77 -10.21
CA SER A 223 6.05 -17.59 -10.77
C SER A 223 7.42 -17.30 -10.16
N ALA A 224 7.75 -16.04 -9.87
CA ALA A 224 9.05 -15.68 -9.28
C ALA A 224 9.15 -16.10 -7.81
N LEU A 225 8.06 -15.99 -7.04
CA LEU A 225 8.08 -16.23 -5.61
C LEU A 225 7.79 -17.69 -5.22
N VAL A 226 6.97 -18.41 -6.01
CA VAL A 226 6.67 -19.84 -5.82
C VAL A 226 7.77 -20.73 -6.40
N ALA A 227 8.26 -20.50 -7.63
CA ALA A 227 9.25 -21.41 -8.25
C ALA A 227 10.58 -21.50 -7.48
N ARG A 228 10.91 -20.48 -6.69
CA ARG A 228 12.12 -20.49 -5.85
C ARG A 228 11.95 -21.29 -4.55
N GLN A 229 10.72 -21.61 -4.17
CA GLN A 229 10.38 -22.53 -3.08
C GLN A 229 10.67 -23.97 -3.49
N GLU A 230 10.37 -24.34 -4.74
CA GLU A 230 10.59 -25.69 -5.30
C GLU A 230 12.06 -25.97 -5.61
N ASN A 231 12.81 -24.95 -6.07
CA ASN A 231 14.19 -25.11 -6.55
C ASN A 231 15.29 -24.98 -5.48
N GLY A 232 14.93 -24.80 -4.20
CA GLY A 232 15.82 -24.96 -3.05
C GLY A 232 17.15 -24.17 -3.01
N SER A 233 17.37 -23.20 -3.90
CA SER A 233 18.71 -22.62 -4.09
C SER A 233 18.91 -21.31 -3.30
N PRO A 234 19.81 -21.28 -2.30
CA PRO A 234 20.33 -20.04 -1.75
C PRO A 234 21.28 -19.44 -2.78
N ALA A 235 20.93 -18.26 -3.30
CA ALA A 235 21.85 -17.51 -4.13
C ALA A 235 22.89 -16.83 -3.21
N GLY A 236 24.06 -17.45 -3.09
CA GLY A 236 25.33 -16.81 -2.70
C GLY A 236 25.47 -16.37 -1.24
N GLY A 237 26.38 -17.04 -0.51
CA GLY A 237 26.90 -16.59 0.78
C GLY A 237 26.98 -17.74 1.78
N ASP A 238 28.15 -17.90 2.38
CA ASP A 238 28.63 -19.07 3.12
C ASP A 238 27.69 -19.69 4.17
N ALA A 239 27.87 -21.00 4.33
CA ALA A 239 27.16 -21.84 5.27
C ALA A 239 27.36 -21.42 6.73
N LYS A 240 26.26 -21.09 7.41
CA LYS A 240 25.84 -21.58 8.74
C LYS A 240 24.81 -20.60 9.29
N GLU A 241 23.52 -20.91 9.13
CA GLU A 241 22.53 -20.56 10.13
C GLU A 241 21.29 -21.42 9.96
N LEU A 242 20.98 -22.13 11.03
CA LEU A 242 19.80 -22.94 11.23
C LEU A 242 18.62 -22.00 11.52
N ASP A 243 18.21 -21.21 10.51
CA ASP A 243 17.08 -20.30 10.62
C ASP A 243 16.03 -20.72 9.60
N SER A 244 14.79 -20.87 10.07
CA SER A 244 13.61 -21.44 9.39
C SER A 244 13.71 -21.43 7.86
N LYS A 245 13.60 -22.61 7.23
CA LYS A 245 13.31 -22.70 5.79
C LYS A 245 12.20 -21.69 5.50
N SER A 246 12.51 -20.61 4.78
CA SER A 246 11.46 -19.70 4.32
C SER A 246 10.51 -20.56 3.52
N GLU A 247 9.27 -20.67 3.98
CA GLU A 247 8.24 -21.44 3.28
C GLU A 247 7.90 -20.80 1.92
N GLY A 248 8.53 -19.68 1.53
CA GLY A 248 8.24 -18.99 0.29
C GLY A 248 6.88 -18.29 0.36
N LEU A 249 6.30 -17.98 -0.81
CA LEU A 249 4.99 -17.34 -0.88
C LEU A 249 3.91 -18.29 -0.39
N GLN A 250 3.17 -17.92 0.65
CA GLN A 250 2.17 -18.81 1.27
C GLN A 250 0.73 -18.38 1.00
N TRP A 251 0.48 -17.09 0.76
CA TRP A 251 -0.89 -16.55 0.77
C TRP A 251 -1.17 -15.54 -0.35
N ILE A 252 -2.41 -15.55 -0.84
CA ILE A 252 -3.02 -14.41 -1.52
C ILE A 252 -4.02 -13.75 -0.55
N ILE A 253 -3.85 -12.44 -0.35
CA ILE A 253 -4.78 -11.62 0.42
C ILE A 253 -5.64 -10.85 -0.57
N ASP A 254 -6.86 -11.29 -0.76
CA ASP A 254 -7.84 -10.60 -1.58
C ASP A 254 -8.53 -9.50 -0.77
N THR A 255 -8.30 -8.25 -1.14
CA THR A 255 -8.74 -7.07 -0.38
C THR A 255 -9.74 -6.24 -1.16
N THR A 256 -10.88 -5.92 -0.55
CA THR A 256 -11.92 -5.08 -1.14
C THR A 256 -12.07 -3.81 -0.32
N ILE A 257 -11.68 -2.67 -0.90
CA ILE A 257 -11.91 -1.33 -0.36
C ILE A 257 -13.26 -0.84 -0.86
N ALA A 258 -14.10 -0.36 0.06
CA ALA A 258 -15.38 0.27 -0.22
C ALA A 258 -15.46 1.63 0.46
N TYR A 259 -15.91 2.64 -0.28
CA TYR A 259 -16.22 3.95 0.29
C TYR A 259 -17.73 4.12 0.43
N PRO A 260 -18.23 4.71 1.52
CA PRO A 260 -19.65 4.97 1.69
C PRO A 260 -20.24 5.68 0.47
N LYS A 261 -21.43 5.22 0.03
CA LYS A 261 -22.16 5.76 -1.13
C LYS A 261 -21.39 5.70 -2.46
N ALA A 262 -20.38 4.84 -2.57
CA ALA A 262 -19.48 4.77 -3.72
C ALA A 262 -18.84 6.13 -4.05
N GLU A 263 -18.48 6.91 -3.02
CA GLU A 263 -17.78 8.19 -3.16
C GLU A 263 -16.32 8.12 -2.68
N PRO A 264 -15.38 7.64 -3.53
CA PRO A 264 -13.97 7.52 -3.17
C PRO A 264 -13.35 8.80 -2.65
N ILE A 265 -12.39 8.65 -1.74
CA ILE A 265 -11.63 9.75 -1.15
C ILE A 265 -10.26 9.83 -1.84
N ASP A 266 -9.88 11.00 -2.33
CA ASP A 266 -8.54 11.23 -2.88
C ASP A 266 -7.54 11.63 -1.78
N ILE A 267 -6.25 11.54 -2.11
CA ILE A 267 -5.17 11.93 -1.20
C ILE A 267 -5.21 13.41 -0.80
N GLN A 268 -5.74 14.30 -1.65
CA GLN A 268 -5.86 15.73 -1.32
C GLN A 268 -6.87 15.92 -0.18
N THR A 269 -7.96 15.17 -0.21
CA THR A 269 -8.96 15.14 0.86
C THR A 269 -8.33 14.66 2.16
N TRP A 270 -7.51 13.59 2.13
CA TRP A 270 -6.78 13.10 3.31
C TRP A 270 -5.87 14.17 3.93
N ILE A 271 -5.14 14.90 3.08
CA ILE A 271 -4.23 15.97 3.51
C ILE A 271 -5.03 17.16 4.06
N LEU A 272 -5.92 17.72 3.26
CA LEU A 272 -6.59 18.99 3.53
C LEU A 272 -7.76 18.87 4.51
N GLY A 273 -8.42 17.71 4.59
CA GLY A 273 -9.54 17.52 5.51
C GLY A 273 -10.80 18.32 5.17
N TYR A 274 -11.04 18.63 3.89
CA TYR A 274 -12.16 19.48 3.45
C TYR A 274 -13.49 18.72 3.27
N ARG A 275 -13.49 17.39 3.20
CA ARG A 275 -14.72 16.59 3.19
C ARG A 275 -15.13 16.25 4.62
N LYS A 276 -16.40 15.92 4.81
CA LYS A 276 -16.91 15.43 6.10
C LYS A 276 -16.17 14.14 6.49
N PRO A 277 -15.90 13.92 7.80
CA PRO A 277 -15.39 12.66 8.30
C PRO A 277 -16.16 11.47 7.73
N ALA A 278 -15.44 10.41 7.38
CA ALA A 278 -15.99 9.23 6.72
C ALA A 278 -15.23 7.98 7.14
N VAL A 279 -15.93 6.85 7.14
CA VAL A 279 -15.36 5.54 7.42
C VAL A 279 -15.14 4.82 6.09
N THR A 280 -13.90 4.48 5.75
CA THR A 280 -13.61 3.59 4.62
C THR A 280 -13.63 2.15 5.10
N HIS A 281 -14.26 1.26 4.35
CA HIS A 281 -14.41 -0.14 4.75
C HIS A 281 -13.45 -1.01 3.93
N VAL A 282 -12.76 -1.93 4.59
CA VAL A 282 -11.78 -2.84 3.96
C VAL A 282 -12.13 -4.28 4.34
N HIS A 283 -12.48 -5.10 3.36
CA HIS A 283 -12.79 -6.50 3.55
C HIS A 283 -11.65 -7.39 3.09
N TYR A 284 -11.28 -8.38 3.90
CA TYR A 284 -10.20 -9.33 3.61
C TYR A 284 -10.72 -10.75 3.39
N ARG A 285 -10.14 -11.42 2.40
CA ARG A 285 -10.21 -12.87 2.21
C ARG A 285 -8.81 -13.42 1.98
N ILE A 286 -8.50 -14.58 2.56
CA ILE A 286 -7.17 -15.18 2.55
C ILE A 286 -7.25 -16.52 1.81
N PHE A 287 -6.41 -16.69 0.80
CA PHE A 287 -6.32 -17.93 0.02
C PHE A 287 -4.92 -18.54 0.18
N PRO A 288 -4.80 -19.81 0.59
CA PRO A 288 -3.53 -20.53 0.54
C PRO A 288 -3.00 -20.60 -0.89
N ILE A 289 -1.69 -20.43 -1.08
CA ILE A 289 -1.08 -20.47 -2.41
C ILE A 289 -1.31 -21.80 -3.13
N LYS A 290 -1.40 -22.90 -2.37
CA LYS A 290 -1.66 -24.25 -2.86
C LYS A 290 -3.01 -24.38 -3.59
N ASP A 291 -3.96 -23.50 -3.30
CA ASP A 291 -5.30 -23.48 -3.88
C ASP A 291 -5.39 -22.47 -5.06
N VAL A 292 -4.28 -21.81 -5.40
CA VAL A 292 -4.20 -20.83 -6.48
C VAL A 292 -3.56 -21.48 -7.71
N PRO A 293 -4.26 -21.53 -8.86
CA PRO A 293 -3.69 -22.11 -10.06
C PRO A 293 -2.52 -21.26 -10.58
N LEU A 294 -1.45 -21.92 -11.02
CA LEU A 294 -0.26 -21.27 -11.58
C LEU A 294 -0.27 -21.23 -13.12
N GLU A 295 -1.06 -22.11 -13.75
CA GLU A 295 -1.26 -22.13 -15.19
C GLU A 295 -2.01 -20.90 -15.68
N THR A 296 -1.66 -20.42 -16.87
CA THR A 296 -2.03 -19.06 -17.33
C THR A 296 -3.53 -18.86 -17.43
N ASP A 297 -4.23 -19.79 -18.05
CA ASP A 297 -5.67 -19.67 -18.33
C ASP A 297 -6.49 -19.90 -17.06
N ASP A 298 -6.07 -20.86 -16.23
CA ASP A 298 -6.71 -21.13 -14.93
C ASP A 298 -6.51 -19.98 -13.95
N LEU A 299 -5.31 -19.38 -13.91
CA LEU A 299 -5.03 -18.17 -13.13
C LEU A 299 -5.87 -16.99 -13.61
N SER A 300 -6.06 -16.84 -14.93
CA SER A 300 -6.94 -15.82 -15.49
C SER A 300 -8.37 -15.98 -14.97
N ASN A 301 -8.92 -17.18 -15.07
CA ASN A 301 -10.28 -17.47 -14.64
C ASN A 301 -10.45 -17.30 -13.12
N TRP A 302 -9.47 -17.79 -12.34
CA TRP A 302 -9.44 -17.62 -10.89
C TRP A 302 -9.43 -16.14 -10.49
N LEU A 303 -8.61 -15.32 -11.15
CA LEU A 303 -8.51 -13.89 -10.86
C LEU A 303 -9.78 -13.13 -11.29
N TYR A 304 -10.38 -13.47 -12.44
CA TYR A 304 -11.69 -12.93 -12.84
C TYR A 304 -12.77 -13.27 -11.81
N GLN A 305 -12.80 -14.51 -11.33
CA GLN A 305 -13.75 -14.93 -10.31
C GLN A 305 -13.60 -14.12 -9.02
N ARG A 306 -12.36 -13.83 -8.58
CA ARG A 306 -12.13 -12.94 -7.42
C ARG A 306 -12.76 -11.57 -7.61
N PHE A 307 -12.64 -10.97 -8.80
CA PHE A 307 -13.18 -9.64 -9.08
C PHE A 307 -14.70 -9.64 -9.31
N ILE A 308 -15.28 -10.73 -9.81
CA ILE A 308 -16.74 -10.91 -9.82
C ILE A 308 -17.26 -10.94 -8.38
N GLU A 309 -16.62 -11.70 -7.49
CA GLU A 309 -17.01 -11.72 -6.08
C GLU A 309 -16.81 -10.35 -5.40
N LYS A 310 -15.81 -9.55 -5.81
CA LYS A 310 -15.68 -8.16 -5.34
C LYS A 310 -16.83 -7.28 -5.81
N GLU A 311 -17.30 -7.45 -7.04
CA GLU A 311 -18.47 -6.76 -7.56
C GLU A 311 -19.69 -7.03 -6.69
N ASP A 312 -19.93 -8.30 -6.34
CA ASP A 312 -21.05 -8.70 -5.48
C ASP A 312 -20.90 -8.12 -4.06
N LEU A 313 -19.69 -8.20 -3.47
CA LEU A 313 -19.40 -7.62 -2.15
C LEU A 313 -19.65 -6.12 -2.11
N LEU A 314 -19.22 -5.40 -3.15
CA LEU A 314 -19.42 -3.95 -3.24
C LEU A 314 -20.87 -3.59 -3.51
N SER A 315 -21.57 -4.34 -4.36
CA SER A 315 -23.00 -4.14 -4.64
C SER A 315 -23.81 -4.27 -3.35
N HIS A 316 -23.60 -5.36 -2.60
CA HIS A 316 -24.22 -5.56 -1.29
C HIS A 316 -23.87 -4.42 -0.33
N PHE A 317 -22.59 -4.03 -0.23
CA PHE A 317 -22.16 -2.94 0.65
C PHE A 317 -22.82 -1.60 0.30
N TYR A 318 -22.98 -1.27 -0.98
CA TYR A 318 -23.62 -0.02 -1.39
C TYR A 318 -25.13 -0.02 -1.18
N GLU A 319 -25.77 -1.19 -1.15
CA GLU A 319 -27.19 -1.35 -0.83
C GLU A 319 -27.45 -1.34 0.68
N THR A 320 -26.62 -2.02 1.48
CA THR A 320 -26.89 -2.29 2.90
C THR A 320 -26.06 -1.45 3.87
N GLY A 321 -24.92 -0.90 3.41
CA GLY A 321 -23.94 -0.20 4.25
C GLY A 321 -22.98 -1.10 5.02
N ALA A 322 -23.03 -2.42 4.82
CA ALA A 322 -22.13 -3.39 5.45
C ALA A 322 -21.71 -4.49 4.47
N PHE A 323 -20.59 -5.16 4.71
CA PHE A 323 -20.25 -6.37 3.95
C PHE A 323 -21.11 -7.55 4.41
N PRO A 324 -21.39 -8.53 3.53
CA PRO A 324 -22.24 -9.66 3.91
C PRO A 324 -21.55 -10.53 4.98
N PRO A 325 -22.33 -11.17 5.87
CA PRO A 325 -21.78 -12.07 6.89
C PRO A 325 -21.15 -13.31 6.25
N ALA A 326 -20.20 -13.91 6.96
CA ALA A 326 -19.65 -15.19 6.58
C ALA A 326 -20.75 -16.28 6.61
N LYS A 327 -20.61 -17.32 5.78
CA LYS A 327 -21.57 -18.43 5.75
C LYS A 327 -21.75 -19.01 7.16
N GLY A 328 -23.00 -19.10 7.61
CA GLY A 328 -23.36 -19.62 8.93
C GLY A 328 -23.32 -18.59 10.07
N HIS A 329 -23.06 -17.31 9.78
CA HIS A 329 -23.18 -16.21 10.75
C HIS A 329 -24.35 -15.30 10.39
N GLU A 330 -25.08 -14.83 11.40
CA GLU A 330 -26.18 -13.87 11.20
C GLU A 330 -25.66 -12.45 10.99
N GLU A 331 -24.52 -12.10 11.60
CA GLU A 331 -23.94 -10.76 11.55
C GLU A 331 -22.50 -10.77 11.00
N ALA A 332 -22.17 -9.72 10.25
CA ALA A 332 -20.83 -9.52 9.72
C ALA A 332 -19.92 -8.92 10.80
N ILE A 333 -18.83 -9.61 11.12
CA ILE A 333 -17.86 -9.15 12.10
C ILE A 333 -17.02 -8.03 11.49
N SER A 334 -16.96 -6.90 12.18
CA SER A 334 -16.12 -5.76 11.81
C SER A 334 -15.28 -5.27 12.97
N ARG A 335 -14.15 -4.66 12.65
CA ARG A 335 -13.23 -4.07 13.61
C ARG A 335 -12.86 -2.66 13.19
N ALA A 336 -13.06 -1.69 14.06
CA ALA A 336 -12.53 -0.34 13.84
C ALA A 336 -11.00 -0.39 13.92
N MET A 337 -10.32 0.10 12.87
CA MET A 337 -8.89 0.31 12.93
C MET A 337 -8.59 1.58 13.73
N THR A 338 -7.66 1.49 14.68
CA THR A 338 -7.23 2.62 15.51
C THR A 338 -5.74 2.86 15.37
N LEU A 339 -5.32 4.11 15.20
CA LEU A 339 -3.92 4.49 15.35
C LEU A 339 -3.67 4.99 16.77
N SER A 340 -2.55 4.57 17.37
CA SER A 340 -2.13 5.06 18.68
C SER A 340 -1.67 6.51 18.58
N ASN A 341 -2.41 7.43 19.22
CA ASN A 341 -2.06 8.85 19.28
C ASN A 341 -0.68 9.05 19.93
N THR A 342 -0.34 8.27 20.95
CA THR A 342 0.99 8.30 21.58
C THR A 342 2.08 7.90 20.59
N TRP A 343 1.86 6.84 19.82
CA TRP A 343 2.84 6.41 18.81
C TRP A 343 2.99 7.43 17.69
N ILE A 344 1.88 8.00 17.17
CA ILE A 344 1.92 9.07 16.17
C ILE A 344 2.71 10.25 16.71
N PHE A 345 2.45 10.69 17.95
CA PHE A 345 3.19 11.77 18.58
C PHE A 345 4.70 11.47 18.61
N LEU A 346 5.09 10.27 19.06
CA LEU A 346 6.50 9.88 19.16
C LEU A 346 7.21 9.89 17.79
N ILE A 347 6.61 9.30 16.75
CA ILE A 347 7.24 9.29 15.41
C ILE A 347 7.33 10.71 14.83
N GLN A 348 6.31 11.55 15.07
CA GLN A 348 6.31 12.95 14.63
C GLN A 348 7.40 13.76 15.34
N SER A 349 7.49 13.66 16.68
CA SER A 349 8.54 14.29 17.46
C SER A 349 9.93 13.83 17.01
N PHE A 350 10.11 12.53 16.77
CA PHE A 350 11.37 11.99 16.26
C PHE A 350 11.75 12.60 14.90
N ALA A 351 10.79 12.77 13.98
CA ALA A 351 11.06 13.38 12.68
C ALA A 351 11.48 14.84 12.77
N PHE A 352 10.80 15.65 13.60
CA PHE A 352 11.16 17.06 13.78
C PHE A 352 12.51 17.22 14.50
N LEU A 353 12.78 16.43 15.54
CA LEU A 353 14.07 16.43 16.23
C LEU A 353 15.20 15.97 15.30
N SER A 354 14.96 14.94 14.49
CA SER A 354 15.93 14.48 13.48
C SER A 354 16.20 15.56 12.44
N GLY A 355 15.16 16.23 11.95
CA GLY A 355 15.29 17.30 10.97
C GLY A 355 16.13 18.46 11.51
N TYR A 356 15.88 18.87 12.76
CA TYR A 356 16.67 19.89 13.44
C TYR A 356 18.14 19.45 13.62
N MET A 357 18.36 18.23 14.10
CA MET A 357 19.71 17.66 14.26
C MET A 357 20.49 17.69 12.94
N TRP A 358 19.91 17.19 11.84
CA TRP A 358 20.56 17.19 10.54
C TRP A 358 20.84 18.61 10.03
N TYR A 359 19.89 19.52 10.20
CA TYR A 359 20.10 20.93 9.86
C TYR A 359 21.31 21.53 10.60
N SER A 360 21.40 21.33 11.92
CA SER A 360 22.54 21.80 12.73
C SER A 360 23.87 21.18 12.29
N ILE A 361 23.88 19.88 11.96
CA ILE A 361 25.07 19.20 11.43
C ILE A 361 25.51 19.85 10.12
N PHE A 362 24.59 20.04 9.17
CA PHE A 362 24.93 20.65 7.88
C PHE A 362 25.37 22.11 8.01
N GLN A 363 24.74 22.87 8.89
CA GLN A 363 25.12 24.25 9.17
C GLN A 363 26.54 24.32 9.75
N TYR A 364 26.88 23.44 10.68
CA TYR A 364 28.23 23.35 11.24
C TYR A 364 29.27 23.06 10.15
N PHE A 365 29.04 22.03 9.32
CA PHE A 365 29.95 21.71 8.21
C PHE A 365 30.06 22.86 7.21
N TYR A 366 28.96 23.56 6.91
CA TYR A 366 28.99 24.72 6.03
C TYR A 366 29.92 25.81 6.57
N HIS A 367 29.78 26.20 7.84
CA HIS A 367 30.64 27.20 8.49
C HIS A 367 32.10 26.76 8.65
N CYS A 368 32.38 25.46 8.69
CA CYS A 368 33.75 24.96 8.74
C CYS A 368 34.43 24.95 7.37
N LEU A 369 33.66 24.88 6.28
CA LEU A 369 34.17 24.70 4.91
C LEU A 369 34.13 25.98 4.06
N PHE A 370 33.24 26.92 4.39
CA PHE A 370 33.04 28.20 3.72
C PHE A 370 32.95 29.31 4.77
#